data_AF-A0A9J7KL91-F1
#
_entry.id   AF-A0A9J7KL91-F1
#
_cell.length_a   1.000
_cell.length_b   1.000
_cell.length_c   1.000
_cell.angle_alpha   90.00
_cell.angle_beta   90.00
_cell.angle_gamma   90.00
#
_symmetry.space_group_name_H-M   'P 1'
#
loop_
_entity.id
_entity.type
_entity.pdbx_description
1 polymer ?
#
loop_
_entity_poly.entity_id
_entity_poly.type
_entity_poly.pdbx_seq_one_letter_code
_entity_poly.pdbx_strand_id
1 'polypeptide(L)'
;MTPDHQPHEPTPGVNVGTTNIPSVGEVSVWDFAGQSEYAVTHSMFMNAENTIFVVLYSIMDDTRTQERKVHWWLCFIKSCNRKSKPNVILVASHADQTDAGGLQKASSILELMTSEFKDHLDISDEVFLLDCRKTRKTDMRRLKGLLTRLKAQLLTHQRAIPKLCAEIIKCLPKWTKEKCSPKCPVLRWTEYKEAVMEMMGIDSLAEEDFLKASSQYLNQLGEILFVSSTDEPIVVLVPNWLCTDVFGKVMAPESFQIHLRRSEGIGVVTKEEIQKVFKDVTTDVDLLITLLQEFQLCHTFDGQEFIIPGLLTQSMPPEKWQPTADPAKTVYFGKQVQCADTTDMFSSGFFPRVQTRLMRQLKNRPLLWRDGAKCFDCNVESLIKLSPDGRAVNICLRSEQADKLSCRQMLELIENILTNELDECSPGTTTEERVLSARALREHREEVYSYSMDQIDKAKSEDGIVYHDILGFSEDVDDLLYGGRDEEEEEQGAVGNTVPQSIVYGNVFITAGDHAHMTRKFVR
;
A
#
# COMPACT_ATOMS: atom_id res chain seq x y z
N MET A 1 7.59 37.77 19.87
CA MET A 1 7.40 37.37 18.46
C MET A 1 6.01 36.78 18.35
N THR A 2 5.14 37.40 17.55
CA THR A 2 3.85 36.81 17.19
C THR A 2 4.12 35.54 16.39
N PRO A 3 3.42 34.41 16.68
CA PRO A 3 3.64 33.14 16.01
C PRO A 3 3.15 33.07 14.55
N ASP A 4 2.68 34.18 13.97
CA ASP A 4 2.01 34.18 12.66
C ASP A 4 2.95 34.10 11.44
N HIS A 5 4.28 34.05 11.65
CA HIS A 5 5.28 33.99 10.57
C HIS A 5 6.41 32.98 10.85
N GLN A 6 6.13 31.83 11.47
CA GLN A 6 7.05 30.71 11.30
C GLN A 6 6.86 30.15 9.88
N PRO A 7 7.90 30.11 9.04
CA PRO A 7 7.80 29.45 7.74
C PRO A 7 7.39 28.00 8.00
N HIS A 8 6.29 27.58 7.38
CA HIS A 8 5.83 26.20 7.44
C HIS A 8 6.89 25.32 6.78
N GLU A 9 7.57 24.51 7.59
CA GLU A 9 8.49 23.49 7.09
C GLU A 9 7.67 22.22 6.81
N PRO A 10 7.49 21.83 5.54
CA PRO A 10 6.71 20.64 5.22
C PRO A 10 7.43 19.38 5.68
N THR A 11 6.68 18.46 6.28
CA THR A 11 7.18 17.13 6.65
C THR A 11 7.61 16.36 5.39
N PRO A 12 8.87 15.89 5.29
CA PRO A 12 9.31 15.06 4.16
C PRO A 12 8.95 13.60 4.42
N GLY A 13 7.96 13.06 3.71
CA GLY A 13 7.52 11.68 3.89
C GLY A 13 6.82 11.46 5.23
N VAL A 14 7.46 10.72 6.13
CA VAL A 14 6.92 10.48 7.47
C VAL A 14 7.98 10.83 8.50
N ASN A 15 7.61 11.68 9.46
CA ASN A 15 8.45 11.98 10.61
C ASN A 15 7.97 11.18 11.81
N VAL A 16 8.86 10.36 12.36
CA VAL A 16 8.59 9.45 13.47
C VAL A 16 9.40 9.88 14.67
N GLY A 17 8.72 10.09 15.80
CA GLY A 17 9.39 10.45 17.05
C GLY A 17 8.67 9.96 18.29
N THR A 18 9.44 9.49 19.27
CA THR A 18 8.93 9.18 20.60
C THR A 18 8.85 10.45 21.42
N THR A 19 7.70 10.70 22.04
CA THR A 19 7.48 11.87 22.89
C THR A 19 6.61 11.54 24.09
N ASN A 20 6.83 12.27 25.18
CA ASN A 20 6.00 12.15 26.38
C ASN A 20 4.96 13.28 26.37
N ILE A 21 3.72 12.93 26.06
CA ILE A 21 2.60 13.88 26.07
C ILE A 21 2.08 14.01 27.52
N PRO A 22 2.02 15.23 28.09
CA PRO A 22 1.51 15.42 29.45
C PRO A 22 0.14 14.76 29.65
N SER A 23 0.00 13.96 30.72
CA SER A 23 -1.19 13.16 31.08
C SER A 23 -1.47 11.92 30.21
N VAL A 24 -0.92 11.82 29.01
CA VAL A 24 -1.05 10.62 28.14
C VAL A 24 0.13 9.67 28.34
N GLY A 25 1.30 10.21 28.68
CA GLY A 25 2.55 9.47 28.83
C GLY A 25 3.33 9.34 27.53
N GLU A 26 4.26 8.39 27.49
CA GLU A 26 5.09 8.10 26.33
C GLU A 26 4.27 7.51 25.18
N VAL A 27 4.47 8.04 23.97
CA VAL A 27 3.86 7.59 22.72
C VAL A 27 4.85 7.76 21.57
N SER A 28 4.71 6.95 20.52
CA SER A 28 5.33 7.21 19.23
C SER A 28 4.37 8.05 18.39
N VAL A 29 4.83 9.18 17.85
CA VAL A 29 4.05 10.08 17.00
C VAL A 29 4.58 9.96 15.58
N TRP A 30 3.67 9.67 14.66
CA TRP A 30 3.94 9.51 13.24
C TRP A 30 3.22 10.65 12.51
N ASP A 31 3.99 11.61 12.01
CA ASP A 31 3.48 12.74 11.25
C ASP A 31 3.61 12.43 9.75
N PHE A 32 2.46 12.16 9.12
CA PHE A 32 2.37 11.81 7.71
C PHE A 32 2.21 13.08 6.87
N ALA A 33 3.12 13.28 5.93
CA ALA A 33 3.07 14.40 5.00
C ALA A 33 1.78 14.38 4.16
N GLY A 34 1.15 15.54 3.97
CA GLY A 34 -0.12 15.67 3.24
C GLY A 34 0.02 15.70 1.71
N GLN A 35 1.23 15.70 1.17
CA GLN A 35 1.48 15.66 -0.27
C GLN A 35 1.21 14.26 -0.83
N SER A 36 0.48 14.19 -1.94
CA SER A 36 0.02 12.94 -2.56
C SER A 36 1.14 11.98 -2.95
N GLU A 37 2.31 12.51 -3.30
CA GLU A 37 3.48 11.76 -3.74
C GLU A 37 4.00 10.84 -2.62
N TYR A 38 3.85 11.24 -1.35
CA TYR A 38 4.26 10.42 -0.21
C TYR A 38 3.26 9.33 0.15
N ALA A 39 2.01 9.38 -0.35
CA ALA A 39 0.98 8.40 0.00
C ALA A 39 1.38 6.96 -0.36
N VAL A 40 2.20 6.77 -1.41
CA VAL A 40 2.78 5.47 -1.79
C VAL A 40 3.51 4.84 -0.60
N THR A 41 4.39 5.60 0.05
CA THR A 41 5.20 5.14 1.19
C THR A 41 4.41 5.11 2.49
N HIS A 42 3.40 5.96 2.65
CA HIS A 42 2.55 5.98 3.86
C HIS A 42 1.84 4.64 4.09
N SER A 43 1.39 3.99 3.01
CA SER A 43 0.70 2.70 3.09
C SER A 43 1.52 1.62 3.82
N MET A 44 2.84 1.72 3.80
CA MET A 44 3.76 0.79 4.46
C MET A 44 3.73 0.87 6.00
N PHE A 45 3.23 1.98 6.55
CA PHE A 45 3.25 2.27 7.99
C PHE A 45 1.86 2.40 8.63
N MET A 46 0.79 2.27 7.83
CA MET A 46 -0.59 2.47 8.27
C MET A 46 -1.21 1.27 8.99
N ASN A 47 -0.56 0.11 8.99
CA ASN A 47 -1.04 -1.12 9.63
C ASN A 47 -0.25 -1.46 10.91
N ALA A 48 -0.19 -0.51 11.85
CA ALA A 48 0.52 -0.68 13.11
C ALA A 48 -0.43 -1.08 14.25
N GLU A 49 0.02 -2.00 15.11
CA GLU A 49 -0.75 -2.40 16.31
C GLU A 49 -0.82 -1.26 17.34
N ASN A 50 -1.86 -1.24 18.16
CA ASN A 50 -2.06 -0.24 19.23
C ASN A 50 -2.04 1.22 18.74
N THR A 51 -2.55 1.44 17.52
CA THR A 51 -2.55 2.76 16.87
C THR A 51 -3.85 3.53 17.11
N ILE A 52 -3.72 4.84 17.26
CA ILE A 52 -4.82 5.81 17.23
C ILE A 52 -4.55 6.78 16.08
N PHE A 53 -5.44 6.84 15.11
CA PHE A 53 -5.35 7.78 14.00
C PHE A 53 -6.01 9.09 14.37
N VAL A 54 -5.30 10.20 14.16
CA VAL A 54 -5.87 11.55 14.31
C VAL A 54 -5.91 12.18 12.93
N VAL A 55 -7.11 12.29 12.36
CA VAL A 55 -7.32 12.92 11.05
C VAL A 55 -7.59 14.40 11.27
N LEU A 56 -6.58 15.22 10.95
CA LEU A 56 -6.69 16.67 11.00
C LEU A 56 -7.21 17.23 9.67
N TYR A 57 -8.24 18.06 9.72
CA TYR A 57 -8.77 18.77 8.56
C TYR A 57 -8.97 20.26 8.87
N SER A 58 -9.03 21.10 7.83
CA SER A 58 -9.23 22.53 7.98
C SER A 58 -10.72 22.85 8.04
N ILE A 59 -11.17 23.54 9.10
CA ILE A 59 -12.56 24.04 9.15
C ILE A 59 -12.82 25.18 8.15
N MET A 60 -11.75 25.74 7.58
CA MET A 60 -11.79 26.85 6.63
C MET A 60 -12.08 26.39 5.20
N ASP A 61 -11.89 25.09 4.91
CA ASP A 61 -12.26 24.52 3.62
C ASP A 61 -13.79 24.57 3.44
N ASP A 62 -14.29 24.60 2.21
CA ASP A 62 -15.72 24.44 1.96
C ASP A 62 -16.18 23.02 2.32
N THR A 63 -17.47 22.84 2.63
CA THR A 63 -18.03 21.56 3.10
C THR A 63 -17.68 20.39 2.19
N ARG A 64 -17.80 20.54 0.87
CA ARG A 64 -17.50 19.48 -0.09
C ARG A 64 -16.01 19.10 -0.08
N THR A 65 -15.14 20.09 0.08
CA THR A 65 -13.69 19.83 0.22
C THR A 65 -13.36 19.14 1.54
N GLN A 66 -14.00 19.52 2.65
CA GLN A 66 -13.86 18.85 3.94
C GLN A 66 -14.27 17.37 3.84
N GLU A 67 -15.49 17.11 3.34
CA GLU A 67 -16.02 15.76 3.12
C GLU A 67 -15.06 14.92 2.29
N ARG A 68 -14.66 15.42 1.12
CA ARG A 68 -13.75 14.69 0.21
C ARG A 68 -12.42 14.34 0.86
N LYS A 69 -11.79 15.31 1.55
CA LYS A 69 -10.47 15.10 2.17
C LYS A 69 -10.55 14.13 3.36
N VAL A 70 -11.55 14.29 4.23
CA VAL A 70 -11.73 13.41 5.39
C VAL A 70 -12.08 12.00 4.92
N HIS A 71 -13.05 11.86 4.00
CA HIS A 71 -13.42 10.58 3.41
C HIS A 71 -12.20 9.88 2.80
N TRP A 72 -11.37 10.58 2.03
CA TRP A 72 -10.16 10.00 1.45
C TRP A 72 -9.21 9.42 2.50
N TRP A 73 -8.95 10.15 3.60
CA TRP A 73 -8.10 9.65 4.69
C TRP A 73 -8.71 8.44 5.41
N LEU A 74 -10.03 8.43 5.60
CA LEU A 74 -10.73 7.29 6.24
C LEU A 74 -10.70 6.05 5.35
N CYS A 75 -10.94 6.19 4.05
CA CYS A 75 -10.73 5.11 3.09
C CYS A 75 -9.28 4.64 3.08
N PHE A 76 -8.30 5.53 3.18
CA PHE A 76 -6.89 5.15 3.17
C PHE A 76 -6.52 4.36 4.43
N ILE A 77 -6.96 4.81 5.60
CA ILE A 77 -6.82 4.08 6.87
C ILE A 77 -7.51 2.71 6.78
N LYS A 78 -8.75 2.65 6.29
CA LYS A 78 -9.48 1.39 6.07
C LYS A 78 -8.68 0.46 5.16
N SER A 79 -8.27 0.93 3.98
CA SER A 79 -7.58 0.12 2.97
C SER A 79 -6.34 -0.58 3.54
N CYS A 80 -5.62 0.07 4.46
CA CYS A 80 -4.41 -0.50 5.05
C CYS A 80 -4.67 -1.48 6.22
N ASN A 81 -5.91 -1.62 6.73
CA ASN A 81 -6.20 -2.32 7.99
C ASN A 81 -7.33 -3.35 7.86
N ARG A 82 -7.03 -4.66 7.97
CA ARG A 82 -7.99 -5.77 7.76
C ARG A 82 -8.64 -6.35 9.02
N LYS A 83 -7.92 -6.39 10.14
CA LYS A 83 -8.21 -7.31 11.25
C LYS A 83 -8.90 -6.69 12.47
N SER A 84 -8.91 -5.36 12.57
CA SER A 84 -9.59 -4.62 13.63
C SER A 84 -10.05 -3.27 13.10
N LYS A 85 -11.18 -2.77 13.63
CA LYS A 85 -11.60 -1.40 13.37
C LYS A 85 -10.56 -0.45 13.95
N PRO A 86 -9.84 0.34 13.12
CA PRO A 86 -8.88 1.30 13.61
C PRO A 86 -9.57 2.36 14.47
N ASN A 87 -8.91 2.79 15.55
CA ASN A 87 -9.40 3.89 16.37
C ASN A 87 -9.10 5.22 15.67
N VAL A 88 -10.13 6.01 15.39
CA VAL A 88 -9.98 7.27 14.64
C VAL A 88 -10.58 8.44 15.43
N ILE A 89 -9.85 9.55 15.46
CA ILE A 89 -10.31 10.83 16.02
C ILE A 89 -10.29 11.87 14.90
N LEU A 90 -11.44 12.48 14.63
CA LEU A 90 -11.53 13.61 13.70
C LEU A 90 -11.28 14.92 14.44
N VAL A 91 -10.38 15.76 13.90
CA VAL A 91 -10.02 17.05 14.50
C VAL A 91 -10.12 18.16 13.44
N ALA A 92 -11.09 19.04 13.62
CA ALA A 92 -11.17 20.28 12.86
C ALA A 92 -10.17 21.29 13.43
N SER A 93 -9.23 21.75 12.60
CA SER A 93 -8.24 22.77 12.93
C SER A 93 -8.74 24.19 12.60
N HIS A 94 -7.94 25.21 12.95
CA HIS A 94 -8.23 26.62 12.66
C HIS A 94 -9.47 27.17 13.38
N ALA A 95 -9.74 26.71 14.60
CA ALA A 95 -10.85 27.22 15.42
C ALA A 95 -10.75 28.73 15.69
N ASP A 96 -9.57 29.32 15.61
CA ASP A 96 -9.34 30.76 15.75
C ASP A 96 -9.80 31.59 14.54
N GLN A 97 -10.07 30.95 13.40
CA GLN A 97 -10.42 31.61 12.13
C GLN A 97 -11.88 31.36 11.73
N THR A 98 -12.63 30.62 12.53
CA THR A 98 -14.03 30.27 12.25
C THR A 98 -15.00 31.01 13.16
N ASP A 99 -16.23 31.15 12.71
CA ASP A 99 -17.31 31.77 13.47
C ASP A 99 -18.03 30.73 14.36
N ALA A 100 -19.16 31.12 14.96
CA ALA A 100 -19.97 30.21 15.77
C ALA A 100 -20.48 28.98 14.98
N GLY A 101 -20.51 29.03 13.65
CA GLY A 101 -20.94 27.93 12.79
C GLY A 101 -19.89 26.84 12.60
N GLY A 102 -18.62 27.09 12.95
CA GLY A 102 -17.53 26.10 12.80
C GLY A 102 -17.79 24.81 13.58
N LEU A 103 -18.37 24.89 14.77
CA LEU A 103 -18.66 23.69 15.58
C LEU A 103 -19.75 22.82 14.94
N GLN A 104 -20.78 23.45 14.37
CA GLN A 104 -21.86 22.75 13.67
C GLN A 104 -21.33 22.05 12.42
N LYS A 105 -20.47 22.72 11.63
CA LYS A 105 -19.80 22.11 10.48
C LYS A 105 -18.97 20.89 10.88
N ALA A 106 -18.18 21.01 11.94
CA ALA A 106 -17.37 19.89 12.44
C ALA A 106 -18.24 18.72 12.92
N SER A 107 -19.38 19.00 13.58
CA SER A 107 -20.37 17.98 13.98
C SER A 107 -20.95 17.26 12.78
N SER A 108 -21.35 17.99 11.73
CA SER A 108 -21.96 17.39 10.53
C SER A 108 -20.98 16.50 9.77
N ILE A 109 -19.69 16.87 9.67
CA ILE A 109 -18.66 15.99 9.10
C ILE A 109 -18.51 14.73 9.95
N LEU A 110 -18.46 14.85 11.28
CA LEU A 110 -18.36 13.69 12.15
C LEU A 110 -19.55 12.74 11.99
N GLU A 111 -20.77 13.26 12.04
CA GLU A 111 -21.99 12.45 11.87
C GLU A 111 -22.01 11.70 10.53
N LEU A 112 -21.65 12.38 9.43
CA LEU A 112 -21.58 11.77 8.10
C LEU A 112 -20.55 10.63 8.06
N MET A 113 -19.32 10.91 8.49
CA MET A 113 -18.22 9.94 8.44
C MET A 113 -18.44 8.76 9.39
N THR A 114 -18.97 9.00 10.60
CA THR A 114 -19.33 7.94 11.55
C THR A 114 -20.44 7.04 11.00
N SER A 115 -21.41 7.61 10.27
CA SER A 115 -22.46 6.82 9.61
C SER A 115 -21.91 5.97 8.48
N GLU A 116 -21.07 6.55 7.62
CA GLU A 116 -20.52 5.89 6.42
C GLU A 116 -19.52 4.78 6.77
N PHE A 117 -18.66 5.00 7.77
CA PHE A 117 -17.58 4.05 8.14
C PHE A 117 -17.90 3.19 9.37
N LYS A 118 -19.17 3.15 9.83
CA LYS A 118 -19.59 2.49 11.08
C LYS A 118 -19.10 1.04 11.22
N ASP A 119 -19.11 0.29 10.13
CA ASP A 119 -18.74 -1.13 10.12
C ASP A 119 -17.24 -1.36 9.88
N HIS A 120 -16.46 -0.30 9.68
CA HIS A 120 -15.06 -0.38 9.28
C HIS A 120 -14.09 0.31 10.25
N LEU A 121 -14.49 1.42 10.87
CA LEU A 121 -13.63 2.25 11.73
C LEU A 121 -14.32 2.55 13.07
N ASP A 122 -13.54 2.60 14.15
CA ASP A 122 -14.00 3.05 15.46
C ASP A 122 -13.76 4.56 15.58
N ILE A 123 -14.66 5.35 14.99
CA ILE A 123 -14.59 6.82 15.00
C ILE A 123 -15.17 7.36 16.31
N SER A 124 -14.37 8.15 17.04
CA SER A 124 -14.79 8.85 18.27
C SER A 124 -15.99 9.76 18.02
N ASP A 125 -17.00 9.69 18.88
CA ASP A 125 -18.21 10.53 18.88
C ASP A 125 -17.97 11.98 19.37
N GLU A 126 -16.81 12.25 19.97
CA GLU A 126 -16.46 13.59 20.42
C GLU A 126 -16.09 14.54 19.27
N VAL A 127 -16.77 15.69 19.19
CA VAL A 127 -16.42 16.78 18.27
C VAL A 127 -15.23 17.59 18.81
N PHE A 128 -14.16 17.68 18.01
CA PHE A 128 -12.98 18.50 18.29
C PHE A 128 -12.82 19.61 17.25
N LEU A 129 -12.94 20.86 17.71
CA LEU A 129 -12.61 22.07 16.95
C LEU A 129 -11.50 22.83 17.70
N LEU A 130 -10.28 22.80 17.16
CA LEU A 130 -9.07 23.23 17.86
C LEU A 130 -8.35 24.39 17.18
N ASP A 131 -7.89 25.34 18.00
CA ASP A 131 -6.74 26.19 17.66
C ASP A 131 -5.49 25.43 18.09
N CYS A 132 -4.85 24.75 17.13
CA CYS A 132 -3.74 23.82 17.38
C CYS A 132 -2.52 24.50 18.03
N ARG A 133 -2.44 25.84 18.03
CA ARG A 133 -1.38 26.59 18.71
C ARG A 133 -1.59 26.68 20.23
N LYS A 134 -2.81 26.44 20.71
CA LYS A 134 -3.21 26.64 22.13
C LYS A 134 -3.30 25.32 22.90
N THR A 135 -2.15 24.80 23.34
CA THR A 135 -2.03 23.47 23.98
C THR A 135 -2.65 23.33 25.38
N ARG A 136 -3.08 24.43 26.02
CA ARG A 136 -3.62 24.46 27.40
C ARG A 136 -5.14 24.72 27.48
N LYS A 137 -5.81 24.86 26.33
CA LYS A 137 -7.27 25.09 26.26
C LYS A 137 -8.07 23.84 26.62
N THR A 138 -9.36 24.04 26.90
CA THR A 138 -10.28 22.98 27.34
C THR A 138 -10.37 21.86 26.31
N ASP A 139 -10.50 22.18 25.02
CA ASP A 139 -10.64 21.15 23.98
C ASP A 139 -9.38 20.32 23.77
N MET A 140 -8.18 20.93 23.90
CA MET A 140 -6.93 20.16 23.90
C MET A 140 -6.82 19.25 25.14
N ARG A 141 -7.34 19.69 26.31
CA ARG A 141 -7.42 18.83 27.49
C ARG A 141 -8.40 17.66 27.28
N ARG A 142 -9.52 17.89 26.60
CA ARG A 142 -10.46 16.83 26.19
C ARG A 142 -9.80 15.82 25.26
N LEU A 143 -9.10 16.29 24.23
CA LEU A 143 -8.38 15.41 23.30
C LEU A 143 -7.35 14.54 24.03
N LYS A 144 -6.56 15.12 24.93
CA LYS A 144 -5.62 14.36 25.78
C LYS A 144 -6.34 13.33 26.66
N GLY A 145 -7.48 13.69 27.23
CA GLY A 145 -8.30 12.76 28.02
C GLY A 145 -8.78 11.56 27.21
N LEU A 146 -9.26 11.80 25.97
CA LEU A 146 -9.65 10.75 25.04
C LEU A 146 -8.46 9.86 24.65
N LEU A 147 -7.31 10.45 24.32
CA LEU A 147 -6.08 9.71 24.02
C LEU A 147 -5.64 8.83 25.19
N THR A 148 -5.69 9.33 26.43
CA THR A 148 -5.38 8.53 27.63
C THR A 148 -6.34 7.34 27.77
N ARG A 149 -7.64 7.54 27.52
CA ARG A 149 -8.66 6.48 27.60
C ARG A 149 -8.44 5.40 26.53
N LEU A 150 -8.28 5.81 25.27
CA LEU A 150 -8.04 4.89 24.15
C LEU A 150 -6.72 4.13 24.33
N LYS A 151 -5.65 4.82 24.75
CA LYS A 151 -4.37 4.17 25.09
C LYS A 151 -4.56 3.11 26.17
N ALA A 152 -5.25 3.41 27.27
CA ALA A 152 -5.49 2.41 28.31
C ALA A 152 -6.26 1.18 27.79
N GLN A 153 -7.24 1.38 26.90
CA GLN A 153 -7.98 0.28 26.27
C GLN A 153 -7.09 -0.57 25.37
N LEU A 154 -6.31 0.04 24.48
CA LEU A 154 -5.40 -0.66 23.57
C LEU A 154 -4.35 -1.48 24.33
N LEU A 155 -3.81 -0.93 25.42
CA LEU A 155 -2.76 -1.61 26.20
C LEU A 155 -3.31 -2.64 27.21
N THR A 156 -4.64 -2.79 27.34
CA THR A 156 -5.24 -3.67 28.37
C THR A 156 -4.80 -5.14 28.25
N HIS A 157 -4.55 -5.62 27.04
CA HIS A 157 -4.10 -7.00 26.76
C HIS A 157 -2.66 -7.09 26.27
N GLN A 158 -1.90 -5.98 26.36
CA GLN A 158 -0.53 -5.96 25.86
C GLN A 158 0.37 -6.82 26.75
N ARG A 159 1.13 -7.71 26.12
CA ARG A 159 2.13 -8.54 26.81
C ARG A 159 3.35 -7.70 27.18
N ALA A 160 4.03 -8.10 28.25
CA ALA A 160 5.32 -7.52 28.58
C ALA A 160 6.33 -7.78 27.45
N ILE A 161 7.17 -6.77 27.15
CA ILE A 161 8.23 -6.88 26.16
C ILE A 161 9.19 -8.02 26.58
N PRO A 162 9.52 -8.97 25.67
CA PRO A 162 10.49 -10.02 25.96
C PRO A 162 11.84 -9.44 26.38
N LYS A 163 12.51 -10.08 27.35
CA LYS A 163 13.78 -9.59 27.90
C LYS A 163 14.84 -9.30 26.84
N LEU A 164 15.03 -10.21 25.88
CA LEU A 164 15.98 -10.02 24.79
C LEU A 164 15.67 -8.74 23.99
N CYS A 165 14.42 -8.54 23.62
CA CYS A 165 13.98 -7.35 22.88
C CYS A 165 14.25 -6.07 23.68
N ALA A 166 13.96 -6.06 24.99
CA ALA A 166 14.23 -4.92 25.85
C ALA A 166 15.73 -4.59 25.97
N GLU A 167 16.61 -5.59 26.00
CA GLU A 167 18.06 -5.37 26.00
C GLU A 167 18.56 -4.89 24.63
N ILE A 168 18.04 -5.43 23.53
CA ILE A 168 18.33 -4.92 22.17
C ILE A 168 18.01 -3.44 22.06
N ILE A 169 16.80 -3.02 22.45
CA ILE A 169 16.36 -1.62 22.40
C ILE A 169 17.35 -0.69 23.14
N LYS A 170 17.82 -1.09 24.33
CA LYS A 170 18.82 -0.31 25.09
C LYS A 170 20.15 -0.16 24.36
N CYS A 171 20.54 -1.15 23.55
CA CYS A 171 21.81 -1.16 22.83
C CYS A 171 21.75 -0.50 21.44
N LEU A 172 20.57 -0.33 20.83
CA LEU A 172 20.42 0.29 19.50
C LEU A 172 21.18 1.63 19.36
N PRO A 173 21.11 2.58 20.31
CA PRO A 173 21.82 3.85 20.19
C PRO A 173 23.35 3.69 20.20
N LYS A 174 23.86 2.68 20.92
CA LYS A 174 25.29 2.35 20.97
C LYS A 174 25.73 1.72 19.65
N TRP A 175 25.00 0.71 19.16
CA TRP A 175 25.30 0.03 17.90
C TRP A 175 25.25 0.97 16.70
N THR A 176 24.28 1.88 16.66
CA THR A 176 24.18 2.90 15.61
C THR A 176 25.44 3.79 15.54
N LYS A 177 26.10 4.05 16.68
CA LYS A 177 27.31 4.88 16.73
C LYS A 177 28.59 4.09 16.47
N GLU A 178 28.68 2.86 16.96
CA GLU A 178 29.92 2.09 16.99
C GLU A 178 30.04 1.06 15.86
N LYS A 179 28.91 0.58 15.32
CA LYS A 179 28.85 -0.52 14.35
C LYS A 179 28.30 -0.11 12.98
N CYS A 180 27.60 1.02 12.89
CA CYS A 180 27.07 1.53 11.62
C CYS A 180 27.96 2.64 11.03
N SER A 181 27.78 2.88 9.73
CA SER A 181 28.34 4.08 9.09
C SER A 181 27.63 5.34 9.61
N PRO A 182 28.31 6.49 9.80
CA PRO A 182 27.72 7.68 10.44
C PRO A 182 26.45 8.22 9.78
N LYS A 183 26.28 8.01 8.47
CA LYS A 183 25.10 8.43 7.71
C LYS A 183 24.07 7.30 7.53
N CYS A 184 24.47 6.03 7.65
CA CYS A 184 23.65 4.87 7.30
C CYS A 184 23.50 3.95 8.52
N PRO A 185 22.41 4.09 9.31
CA PRO A 185 22.15 3.33 10.55
C PRO A 185 21.56 1.94 10.23
N VAL A 186 22.24 1.19 9.36
CA VAL A 186 21.82 -0.11 8.86
C VAL A 186 22.89 -1.14 9.19
N LEU A 187 22.46 -2.34 9.57
CA LEU A 187 23.31 -3.52 9.71
C LEU A 187 22.80 -4.63 8.79
N ARG A 188 23.71 -5.37 8.19
CA ARG A 188 23.41 -6.67 7.60
C ARG A 188 23.07 -7.67 8.68
N TRP A 189 22.33 -8.74 8.33
CA TRP A 189 21.91 -9.75 9.31
C TRP A 189 23.08 -10.33 10.10
N THR A 190 24.18 -10.60 9.41
CA THR A 190 25.39 -11.14 10.02
C THR A 190 25.94 -10.21 11.11
N GLU A 191 26.06 -8.91 10.83
CA GLU A 191 26.57 -7.89 11.75
C GLU A 191 25.62 -7.67 12.94
N TYR A 192 24.31 -7.68 12.68
CA TYR A 192 23.29 -7.57 13.73
C TYR A 192 23.32 -8.77 14.67
N LYS A 193 23.45 -9.99 14.13
CA LYS A 193 23.57 -11.22 14.91
C LYS A 193 24.81 -11.21 15.80
N GLU A 194 25.96 -10.82 15.26
CA GLU A 194 27.19 -10.65 16.04
C GLU A 194 27.04 -9.62 17.16
N ALA A 195 26.39 -8.48 16.90
CA ALA A 195 26.13 -7.46 17.91
C ALA A 195 25.25 -7.98 19.06
N VAL A 196 24.23 -8.78 18.76
CA VAL A 196 23.36 -9.42 19.76
C VAL A 196 24.13 -10.47 20.57
N MET A 197 24.97 -11.27 19.91
CA MET A 197 25.79 -12.29 20.58
C MET A 197 26.80 -11.68 21.55
N GLU A 198 27.49 -10.61 21.12
CA GLU A 198 28.42 -9.84 21.96
C GLU A 198 27.72 -9.27 23.19
N MET A 199 26.51 -8.72 23.03
CA MET A 199 25.70 -8.19 24.13
C MET A 199 25.31 -9.28 25.15
N MET A 200 24.95 -10.47 24.66
CA MET A 200 24.52 -11.58 25.51
C MET A 200 25.68 -12.27 26.22
N GLY A 201 26.92 -12.12 25.73
CA GLY A 201 28.10 -12.80 26.27
C GLY A 201 28.06 -14.32 26.04
N ILE A 202 27.47 -14.76 24.92
CA ILE A 202 27.28 -16.18 24.59
C ILE A 202 27.90 -16.47 23.22
N ASP A 203 28.79 -17.46 23.15
CA ASP A 203 29.42 -17.94 21.89
C ASP A 203 28.57 -18.97 21.13
N SER A 204 27.54 -19.53 21.77
CA SER A 204 26.62 -20.55 21.24
C SER A 204 25.28 -19.92 20.87
N LEU A 205 24.89 -20.02 19.60
CA LEU A 205 23.66 -19.48 19.01
C LEU A 205 22.46 -19.46 19.99
N ALA A 206 21.87 -18.29 20.19
CA ALA A 206 20.41 -18.26 20.21
C ALA A 206 19.94 -18.88 18.89
N GLU A 207 19.03 -19.85 18.92
CA GLU A 207 18.44 -20.43 17.70
C GLU A 207 18.11 -19.29 16.74
N GLU A 208 18.62 -19.33 15.52
CA GLU A 208 18.53 -18.20 14.59
C GLU A 208 17.07 -17.76 14.37
N ASP A 209 16.16 -18.73 14.41
CA ASP A 209 14.71 -18.53 14.37
C ASP A 209 14.19 -17.71 15.55
N PHE A 210 14.76 -17.90 16.76
CA PHE A 210 14.42 -17.11 17.94
C PHE A 210 14.87 -15.65 17.78
N LEU A 211 16.05 -15.42 17.21
CA LEU A 211 16.52 -14.05 16.92
C LEU A 211 15.66 -13.40 15.83
N LYS A 212 15.32 -14.13 14.76
CA LYS A 212 14.40 -13.65 13.72
C LYS A 212 13.04 -13.28 14.30
N ALA A 213 12.45 -14.15 15.13
CA ALA A 213 11.20 -13.86 15.82
C ALA A 213 11.29 -12.63 16.74
N SER A 214 12.42 -12.45 17.43
CA SER A 214 12.67 -11.27 18.28
C SER A 214 12.81 -9.99 17.45
N SER A 215 13.50 -10.05 16.31
CA SER A 215 13.63 -8.92 15.38
C SER A 215 12.31 -8.58 14.70
N GLN A 216 11.50 -9.56 14.34
CA GLN A 216 10.14 -9.36 13.83
C GLN A 216 9.24 -8.70 14.88
N TYR A 217 9.34 -9.10 16.14
CA TYR A 217 8.64 -8.46 17.25
C TYR A 217 9.07 -6.99 17.41
N LEU A 218 10.37 -6.69 17.36
CA LEU A 218 10.88 -5.31 17.40
C LEU A 218 10.44 -4.48 16.18
N ASN A 219 10.35 -5.12 15.00
CA ASN A 219 9.80 -4.50 13.79
C ASN A 219 8.32 -4.11 13.97
N GLN A 220 7.52 -4.98 14.57
CA GLN A 220 6.11 -4.69 14.89
C GLN A 220 5.95 -3.53 15.90
N LEU A 221 6.93 -3.36 16.81
CA LEU A 221 6.97 -2.21 17.72
C LEU A 221 7.50 -0.92 17.06
N GLY A 222 8.06 -1.00 15.85
CA GLY A 222 8.70 0.13 15.18
C GLY A 222 10.01 0.58 15.83
N GLU A 223 10.68 -0.29 16.60
CA GLU A 223 11.99 -0.01 17.21
C GLU A 223 13.14 -0.19 16.21
N ILE A 224 12.98 -1.14 15.29
CA ILE A 224 13.87 -1.37 14.14
C ILE A 224 12.99 -1.65 12.91
N LEU A 225 13.58 -1.67 11.71
CA LEU A 225 12.93 -2.29 10.54
C LEU A 225 13.70 -3.55 10.16
N PHE A 226 13.00 -4.68 10.12
CA PHE A 226 13.54 -5.97 9.71
C PHE A 226 13.08 -6.28 8.28
N VAL A 227 13.99 -6.09 7.32
CA VAL A 227 13.72 -6.23 5.89
C VAL A 227 14.23 -7.58 5.41
N SER A 228 13.34 -8.47 5.03
CA SER A 228 13.71 -9.71 4.35
C SER A 228 14.25 -9.37 2.96
N SER A 229 15.39 -9.97 2.59
CA SER A 229 15.99 -9.84 1.25
C SER A 229 16.42 -11.23 0.74
N THR A 230 16.68 -11.36 -0.57
CA THR A 230 17.03 -12.63 -1.21
C THR A 230 18.35 -13.22 -0.72
N ASP A 231 19.32 -12.38 -0.36
CA ASP A 231 20.65 -12.83 0.06
C ASP A 231 20.72 -13.02 1.59
N GLU A 232 20.54 -11.92 2.33
CA GLU A 232 20.45 -11.92 3.79
C GLU A 232 19.53 -10.80 4.26
N PRO A 233 18.81 -10.96 5.39
CA PRO A 233 18.00 -9.88 5.95
C PRO A 233 18.81 -8.61 6.23
N ILE A 234 18.15 -7.46 6.13
CA ILE A 234 18.72 -6.15 6.43
C ILE A 234 18.00 -5.57 7.64
N VAL A 235 18.74 -4.99 8.58
CA VAL A 235 18.20 -4.40 9.81
C VAL A 235 18.48 -2.91 9.83
N VAL A 236 17.44 -2.10 9.68
CA VAL A 236 17.51 -0.64 9.85
C VAL A 236 17.32 -0.33 11.34
N LEU A 237 18.37 0.17 12.00
CA LEU A 237 18.36 0.43 13.44
C LEU A 237 17.64 1.73 13.82
N VAL A 238 17.49 2.65 12.87
CA VAL A 238 16.79 3.93 13.07
C VAL A 238 15.69 4.05 12.01
N PRO A 239 14.45 3.63 12.30
CA PRO A 239 13.35 3.66 11.33
C PRO A 239 13.10 5.04 10.71
N ASN A 240 13.28 6.12 11.48
CA ASN A 240 13.09 7.48 10.99
C ASN A 240 14.05 7.86 9.85
N TRP A 241 15.26 7.27 9.81
CA TRP A 241 16.18 7.47 8.69
C TRP A 241 15.58 6.96 7.38
N LEU A 242 14.93 5.79 7.39
CA LEU A 242 14.26 5.29 6.20
C LEU A 242 13.04 6.15 5.85
N CYS A 243 12.24 6.54 6.85
CA CYS A 243 10.98 7.27 6.66
C CYS A 243 11.19 8.71 6.12
N THR A 244 12.12 9.45 6.71
CA THR A 244 12.38 10.86 6.39
C THR A 244 13.53 11.01 5.40
N ASP A 245 14.71 10.44 5.70
CA ASP A 245 15.91 10.70 4.91
C ASP A 245 15.95 9.93 3.60
N VAL A 246 15.34 8.73 3.57
CA VAL A 246 15.23 7.91 2.35
C VAL A 246 13.93 8.19 1.61
N PHE A 247 12.78 7.76 2.14
CA PHE A 247 11.48 7.89 1.47
C PHE A 247 11.08 9.35 1.25
N GLY A 248 11.36 10.22 2.23
CA GLY A 248 11.13 11.66 2.11
C GLY A 248 11.86 12.31 0.92
N LYS A 249 13.02 11.76 0.49
CA LYS A 249 13.76 12.22 -0.69
C LYS A 249 13.39 11.48 -1.98
N VAL A 250 13.11 10.18 -1.90
CA VAL A 250 12.69 9.38 -3.07
C VAL A 250 11.38 9.91 -3.63
N MET A 251 10.39 10.12 -2.76
CA MET A 251 9.05 10.56 -3.14
C MET A 251 8.87 12.08 -3.04
N ALA A 252 9.97 12.83 -2.93
CA ALA A 252 9.93 14.28 -2.81
C ALA A 252 9.28 14.94 -4.04
N PRO A 253 8.24 15.77 -3.86
CA PRO A 253 7.71 16.61 -4.93
C PRO A 253 8.76 17.58 -5.48
N GLU A 254 8.57 18.06 -6.71
CA GLU A 254 9.48 19.03 -7.35
C GLU A 254 9.60 20.35 -6.58
N SER A 255 8.65 20.66 -5.70
CA SER A 255 8.70 21.82 -4.79
C SER A 255 9.78 21.72 -3.71
N PHE A 256 10.29 20.52 -3.42
CA PHE A 256 11.37 20.32 -2.47
C PHE A 256 12.72 20.59 -3.14
N GLN A 257 13.66 21.19 -2.39
CA GLN A 257 14.99 21.53 -2.91
C GLN A 257 15.80 20.30 -3.35
N ILE A 258 15.60 19.18 -2.66
CA ILE A 258 16.26 17.90 -2.93
C ILE A 258 15.18 16.90 -3.32
N HIS A 259 15.17 16.51 -4.59
CA HIS A 259 14.28 15.51 -5.16
C HIS A 259 15.00 14.77 -6.30
N LEU A 260 14.54 13.56 -6.61
CA LEU A 260 15.07 12.79 -7.75
C LEU A 260 14.66 13.43 -9.07
N ARG A 261 15.64 13.75 -9.91
CA ARG A 261 15.37 14.19 -11.28
C ARG A 261 15.16 13.00 -12.19
N ARG A 262 14.21 13.14 -13.11
CA ARG A 262 13.78 12.11 -14.04
C ARG A 262 14.10 12.55 -15.46
N SER A 263 14.56 11.62 -16.29
CA SER A 263 14.66 11.86 -17.73
C SER A 263 13.27 11.99 -18.34
N GLU A 264 13.10 12.93 -19.29
CA GLU A 264 11.83 13.13 -19.99
C GLU A 264 11.34 11.83 -20.66
N GLY A 265 10.04 11.53 -20.53
CA GLY A 265 9.34 10.52 -21.32
C GLY A 265 9.07 9.17 -20.65
N ILE A 266 10.01 8.60 -19.87
CA ILE A 266 9.80 7.29 -19.19
C ILE A 266 9.79 7.43 -17.67
N GLY A 267 10.29 8.53 -17.12
CA GLY A 267 10.39 8.70 -15.66
C GLY A 267 11.51 7.88 -15.03
N VAL A 268 12.58 7.59 -15.80
CA VAL A 268 13.75 6.85 -15.34
C VAL A 268 14.66 7.75 -14.50
N VAL A 269 15.25 7.17 -13.46
CA VAL A 269 16.26 7.78 -12.59
C VAL A 269 17.57 7.00 -12.74
N THR A 270 18.68 7.68 -13.01
CA THR A 270 19.98 7.01 -13.14
C THR A 270 20.62 6.76 -11.78
N LYS A 271 21.51 5.76 -11.69
CA LYS A 271 22.29 5.47 -10.49
C LYS A 271 23.07 6.69 -10.02
N GLU A 272 23.64 7.48 -10.93
CA GLU A 272 24.38 8.71 -10.61
C GLU A 272 23.48 9.76 -9.94
N GLU A 273 22.23 9.90 -10.40
CA GLU A 273 21.28 10.82 -9.76
C GLU A 273 20.90 10.33 -8.36
N ILE A 274 20.69 9.02 -8.16
CA ILE A 274 20.49 8.44 -6.83
C ILE A 274 21.71 8.75 -5.94
N GLN A 275 22.93 8.46 -6.41
CA GLN A 275 24.16 8.76 -5.66
C GLN A 275 24.25 10.24 -5.27
N LYS A 276 23.92 11.14 -6.19
CA LYS A 276 23.97 12.58 -5.98
C LYS A 276 22.94 13.07 -4.95
N VAL A 277 21.69 12.60 -5.02
CA VAL A 277 20.60 12.99 -4.10
C VAL A 277 20.83 12.41 -2.70
N PHE A 278 21.38 11.20 -2.62
CA PHE A 278 21.57 10.48 -1.35
C PHE A 278 22.99 10.57 -0.77
N LYS A 279 23.88 11.39 -1.33
CA LYS A 279 25.27 11.59 -0.83
C LYS A 279 25.37 11.98 0.66
N ASP A 280 24.32 12.61 1.18
CA ASP A 280 24.23 13.04 2.58
C ASP A 280 23.44 12.08 3.47
N VAL A 281 22.90 11.00 2.89
CA VAL A 281 22.11 9.96 3.56
C VAL A 281 22.89 8.65 3.66
N THR A 282 23.70 8.30 2.68
CA THR A 282 24.48 7.05 2.72
C THR A 282 25.75 7.18 1.89
N THR A 283 26.77 6.42 2.26
CA THR A 283 27.95 6.16 1.44
C THR A 283 27.84 4.84 0.67
N ASP A 284 26.93 3.96 1.08
CA ASP A 284 26.62 2.69 0.42
C ASP A 284 25.30 2.85 -0.36
N VAL A 285 25.43 3.17 -1.64
CA VAL A 285 24.28 3.41 -2.53
C VAL A 285 23.70 2.10 -3.05
N ASP A 286 24.49 1.04 -3.10
CA ASP A 286 24.01 -0.28 -3.50
C ASP A 286 23.06 -0.84 -2.43
N LEU A 287 23.41 -0.71 -1.14
CA LEU A 287 22.52 -1.04 -0.03
C LEU A 287 21.23 -0.23 -0.06
N LEU A 288 21.31 1.07 -0.35
CA LEU A 288 20.12 1.91 -0.52
C LEU A 288 19.23 1.40 -1.66
N ILE A 289 19.81 1.09 -2.82
CA ILE A 289 19.08 0.55 -3.96
C ILE A 289 18.42 -0.79 -3.60
N THR A 290 19.14 -1.69 -2.91
CA THR A 290 18.57 -2.94 -2.40
C THR A 290 17.37 -2.66 -1.52
N LEU A 291 17.47 -1.74 -0.56
CA LEU A 291 16.33 -1.35 0.28
C LEU A 291 15.14 -0.85 -0.56
N LEU A 292 15.36 0.06 -1.51
CA LEU A 292 14.28 0.57 -2.38
C LEU A 292 13.63 -0.54 -3.20
N GLN A 293 14.40 -1.55 -3.61
CA GLN A 293 13.87 -2.74 -4.27
C GLN A 293 13.12 -3.63 -3.28
N GLU A 294 13.60 -3.91 -2.07
CA GLU A 294 12.85 -4.74 -1.12
C GLU A 294 11.52 -4.07 -0.70
N PHE A 295 11.48 -2.73 -0.60
CA PHE A 295 10.24 -1.96 -0.41
C PHE A 295 9.39 -1.79 -1.69
N GLN A 296 9.81 -2.41 -2.79
CA GLN A 296 9.11 -2.41 -4.09
C GLN A 296 8.84 -1.01 -4.67
N LEU A 297 9.64 -0.03 -4.28
CA LEU A 297 9.56 1.35 -4.79
C LEU A 297 10.21 1.49 -6.16
N CYS A 298 11.19 0.63 -6.48
CA CYS A 298 11.87 0.68 -7.77
C CYS A 298 12.24 -0.70 -8.33
N HIS A 299 12.63 -0.68 -9.61
CA HIS A 299 13.25 -1.80 -10.31
C HIS A 299 14.25 -1.31 -11.36
N THR A 300 15.18 -2.19 -11.75
CA THR A 300 16.18 -1.95 -12.81
C THR A 300 16.39 -3.22 -13.61
N PHE A 301 16.68 -3.06 -14.91
CA PHE A 301 17.00 -4.17 -15.82
C PHE A 301 18.50 -4.25 -16.15
N ASP A 302 19.28 -3.21 -15.85
CA ASP A 302 20.69 -3.07 -16.23
C ASP A 302 21.59 -2.62 -15.06
N GLY A 303 21.01 -2.31 -13.90
CA GLY A 303 21.73 -1.81 -12.73
C GLY A 303 22.11 -0.32 -12.79
N GLN A 304 21.73 0.39 -13.84
CA GLN A 304 22.05 1.81 -14.05
C GLN A 304 20.80 2.68 -14.13
N GLU A 305 19.78 2.20 -14.82
CA GLU A 305 18.51 2.90 -15.00
C GLU A 305 17.44 2.28 -14.10
N PHE A 306 16.82 3.11 -13.26
CA PHE A 306 15.80 2.72 -12.31
C PHE A 306 14.45 3.31 -12.69
N ILE A 307 13.41 2.49 -12.67
CA ILE A 307 12.03 2.92 -12.79
C ILE A 307 11.42 2.96 -11.40
N ILE A 308 10.78 4.09 -11.07
CA ILE A 308 10.05 4.30 -9.81
C ILE A 308 8.58 4.50 -10.18
N PRO A 309 7.74 3.43 -10.15
CA PRO A 309 6.38 3.50 -10.68
C PRO A 309 5.51 4.58 -10.01
N GLY A 310 5.68 4.81 -8.70
CA GLY A 310 4.99 5.86 -7.96
C GLY A 310 5.30 7.29 -8.40
N LEU A 311 6.31 7.50 -9.25
CA LEU A 311 6.70 8.79 -9.81
C LEU A 311 6.40 8.92 -11.31
N LEU A 312 5.72 7.95 -11.93
CA LEU A 312 5.32 8.05 -13.32
C LEU A 312 4.24 9.13 -13.49
N THR A 313 4.42 10.03 -14.46
CA THR A 313 3.48 11.13 -14.72
C THR A 313 2.76 11.00 -16.06
N GLN A 314 3.36 10.30 -17.03
CA GLN A 314 2.75 10.13 -18.35
C GLN A 314 1.58 9.15 -18.33
N SER A 315 0.51 9.46 -19.08
CA SER A 315 -0.52 8.50 -19.46
C SER A 315 -0.09 7.71 -20.69
N MET A 316 -0.74 6.58 -20.96
CA MET A 316 -0.46 5.75 -22.13
C MET A 316 -0.65 6.52 -23.44
N PRO A 317 0.36 6.60 -24.32
CA PRO A 317 0.20 7.15 -25.66
C PRO A 317 -0.76 6.29 -26.51
N PRO A 318 -1.66 6.90 -27.32
CA PRO A 318 -2.66 6.16 -28.08
C PRO A 318 -2.09 5.05 -28.95
N GLU A 319 -0.91 5.26 -29.56
CA GLU A 319 -0.26 4.31 -30.46
C GLU A 319 0.15 2.99 -29.79
N LYS A 320 0.19 2.94 -28.45
CA LYS A 320 0.59 1.75 -27.69
C LYS A 320 -0.54 0.71 -27.57
N TRP A 321 -1.79 1.10 -27.83
CA TRP A 321 -2.95 0.22 -27.80
C TRP A 321 -3.93 0.48 -28.95
N GLN A 322 -3.48 0.21 -30.18
CA GLN A 322 -4.27 0.38 -31.40
C GLN A 322 -4.94 -0.92 -31.85
N PRO A 323 -6.04 -0.87 -32.62
CA PRO A 323 -6.65 -2.05 -33.22
C PRO A 323 -5.62 -2.92 -33.94
N THR A 324 -5.81 -4.24 -33.84
CA THR A 324 -4.98 -5.23 -34.53
C THR A 324 -5.20 -5.19 -36.04
N ALA A 325 -4.33 -5.85 -36.80
CA ALA A 325 -4.45 -5.88 -38.26
C ALA A 325 -5.74 -6.57 -38.74
N ASP A 326 -6.21 -7.59 -37.99
CA ASP A 326 -7.45 -8.31 -38.24
C ASP A 326 -8.29 -8.40 -36.94
N PRO A 327 -9.06 -7.34 -36.59
CA PRO A 327 -9.88 -7.32 -35.38
C PRO A 327 -11.00 -8.36 -35.36
N ALA A 328 -11.36 -8.92 -36.52
CA ALA A 328 -12.38 -9.95 -36.62
C ALA A 328 -11.87 -11.32 -36.14
N LYS A 329 -10.58 -11.60 -36.35
CA LYS A 329 -9.92 -12.84 -35.87
C LYS A 329 -9.23 -12.70 -34.52
N THR A 330 -9.02 -11.47 -34.07
CA THR A 330 -8.41 -11.21 -32.77
C THR A 330 -9.38 -11.55 -31.66
N VAL A 331 -8.92 -12.36 -30.71
CA VAL A 331 -9.67 -12.65 -29.49
C VAL A 331 -9.39 -11.55 -28.48
N TYR A 332 -10.45 -11.05 -27.85
CA TYR A 332 -10.41 -10.06 -26.77
C TYR A 332 -11.20 -10.60 -25.58
N PHE A 333 -10.64 -10.50 -24.38
CA PHE A 333 -11.33 -10.80 -23.13
C PHE A 333 -10.62 -10.03 -22.02
N GLY A 334 -11.26 -9.96 -20.86
CA GLY A 334 -10.63 -9.30 -19.73
C GLY A 334 -11.47 -9.35 -18.48
N LYS A 335 -10.81 -9.02 -17.38
CA LYS A 335 -11.43 -8.95 -16.06
C LYS A 335 -11.22 -7.57 -15.47
N GLN A 336 -12.08 -7.22 -14.53
CA GLN A 336 -11.98 -6.03 -13.74
C GLN A 336 -12.04 -6.39 -12.27
N VAL A 337 -11.12 -5.83 -11.49
CA VAL A 337 -11.15 -5.85 -10.03
C VAL A 337 -11.62 -4.48 -9.58
N GLN A 338 -12.81 -4.38 -8.99
CA GLN A 338 -13.45 -3.12 -8.61
C GLN A 338 -13.65 -3.04 -7.10
N CYS A 339 -13.43 -1.87 -6.50
CA CYS A 339 -13.78 -1.58 -5.11
C CYS A 339 -15.29 -1.76 -4.88
N ALA A 340 -15.68 -2.51 -3.85
CA ALA A 340 -17.07 -2.92 -3.63
C ALA A 340 -18.02 -1.77 -3.28
N ASP A 341 -17.62 -0.86 -2.38
CA ASP A 341 -18.45 0.27 -1.96
C ASP A 341 -17.67 1.58 -1.79
N THR A 342 -18.36 2.71 -1.55
CA THR A 342 -17.75 4.05 -1.48
C THR A 342 -16.60 4.16 -0.48
N THR A 343 -16.60 3.35 0.57
CA THR A 343 -15.57 3.34 1.62
C THR A 343 -14.33 2.56 1.22
N ASP A 344 -14.37 1.76 0.15
CA ASP A 344 -13.23 1.06 -0.43
C ASP A 344 -12.39 1.94 -1.35
N MET A 345 -11.07 1.74 -1.28
CA MET A 345 -10.10 2.27 -2.23
C MET A 345 -8.90 1.34 -2.32
N PHE A 346 -8.18 1.36 -3.44
CA PHE A 346 -6.82 0.83 -3.45
C PHE A 346 -5.88 1.81 -2.77
N SER A 347 -5.02 1.32 -1.87
CA SER A 347 -4.03 2.16 -1.21
C SER A 347 -3.08 2.75 -2.26
N SER A 348 -2.55 3.94 -2.02
CA SER A 348 -1.70 4.62 -3.02
C SER A 348 -0.42 3.84 -3.38
N GLY A 349 0.00 2.87 -2.53
CA GLY A 349 1.11 1.97 -2.82
C GLY A 349 0.74 0.78 -3.72
N PHE A 350 -0.55 0.44 -3.84
CA PHE A 350 -1.02 -0.77 -4.53
C PHE A 350 -0.57 -0.84 -5.99
N PHE A 351 -1.02 0.09 -6.83
CA PHE A 351 -0.76 0.01 -8.27
C PHE A 351 0.73 0.17 -8.63
N PRO A 352 1.50 1.09 -8.00
CA PRO A 352 2.94 1.14 -8.18
C PRO A 352 3.65 -0.19 -7.88
N ARG A 353 3.20 -0.91 -6.84
CA ARG A 353 3.78 -2.20 -6.49
C ARG A 353 3.37 -3.31 -7.45
N VAL A 354 2.14 -3.30 -7.97
CA VAL A 354 1.72 -4.16 -9.10
C VAL A 354 2.67 -3.96 -10.28
N GLN A 355 2.96 -2.70 -10.66
CA GLN A 355 3.89 -2.40 -11.75
C GLN A 355 5.32 -2.90 -11.44
N THR A 356 5.79 -2.74 -10.21
CA THR A 356 7.09 -3.30 -9.76
C THR A 356 7.13 -4.83 -9.85
N ARG A 357 6.06 -5.53 -9.46
CA ARG A 357 5.95 -7.00 -9.58
C ARG A 357 5.92 -7.46 -11.02
N LEU A 358 5.18 -6.77 -11.90
CA LEU A 358 5.18 -7.05 -13.34
C LEU A 358 6.59 -6.96 -13.92
N MET A 359 7.37 -5.94 -13.55
CA MET A 359 8.77 -5.82 -13.99
C MET A 359 9.66 -6.97 -13.50
N ARG A 360 9.42 -7.48 -12.27
CA ARG A 360 10.23 -8.55 -11.68
C ARG A 360 9.90 -9.95 -12.20
N GLN A 361 8.62 -10.22 -12.46
CA GLN A 361 8.14 -11.57 -12.73
C GLN A 361 8.00 -11.87 -14.23
N LEU A 362 7.83 -10.84 -15.07
CA LEU A 362 7.70 -11.04 -16.51
C LEU A 362 9.07 -11.21 -17.17
N LYS A 363 9.11 -12.12 -18.15
CA LYS A 363 10.30 -12.33 -19.00
C LYS A 363 10.61 -11.11 -19.86
N ASN A 364 9.56 -10.50 -20.43
CA ASN A 364 9.67 -9.32 -21.27
C ASN A 364 9.45 -8.06 -20.44
N ARG A 365 10.29 -7.04 -20.66
CA ARG A 365 10.17 -5.74 -20.01
C ARG A 365 8.81 -5.11 -20.34
N PRO A 366 7.93 -4.86 -19.35
CA PRO A 366 6.66 -4.20 -19.59
C PRO A 366 6.85 -2.72 -19.92
N LEU A 367 5.87 -2.13 -20.61
CA LEU A 367 5.78 -0.68 -20.79
C LEU A 367 4.89 -0.11 -19.68
N LEU A 368 5.33 0.98 -19.03
CA LEU A 368 4.66 1.52 -17.86
C LEU A 368 4.28 3.00 -18.03
N TRP A 369 3.15 3.36 -17.43
CA TRP A 369 2.58 4.70 -17.35
C TRP A 369 2.04 4.93 -15.94
N ARG A 370 1.64 6.16 -15.60
CA ARG A 370 1.09 6.49 -14.28
C ARG A 370 -0.08 5.58 -13.88
N ASP A 371 -0.96 5.32 -14.83
CA ASP A 371 -2.25 4.66 -14.66
C ASP A 371 -2.36 3.36 -15.47
N GLY A 372 -1.24 2.84 -15.97
CA GLY A 372 -1.27 1.61 -16.76
C GLY A 372 0.05 0.88 -16.94
N ALA A 373 -0.06 -0.37 -17.37
CA ALA A 373 1.06 -1.21 -17.79
C ALA A 373 0.64 -2.02 -19.02
N LYS A 374 1.54 -2.14 -20.00
CA LYS A 374 1.39 -3.07 -21.13
C LYS A 374 2.42 -4.18 -21.04
N CYS A 375 1.93 -5.40 -21.01
CA CYS A 375 2.69 -6.64 -20.97
C CYS A 375 2.52 -7.39 -22.29
N PHE A 376 3.52 -8.16 -22.69
CA PHE A 376 3.45 -8.98 -23.89
C PHE A 376 4.28 -10.24 -23.69
N ASP A 377 3.75 -11.37 -24.13
CA ASP A 377 4.48 -12.64 -24.21
C ASP A 377 4.01 -13.40 -25.44
N CYS A 378 4.96 -13.91 -26.22
CA CYS A 378 4.70 -14.57 -27.50
C CYS A 378 3.76 -13.76 -28.43
N ASN A 379 2.50 -14.18 -28.54
CA ASN A 379 1.43 -13.63 -29.38
C ASN A 379 0.26 -13.05 -28.56
N VAL A 380 0.47 -12.83 -27.25
CA VAL A 380 -0.51 -12.27 -26.32
C VAL A 380 -0.03 -10.90 -25.87
N GLU A 381 -0.94 -9.93 -25.91
CA GLU A 381 -0.74 -8.63 -25.30
C GLU A 381 -1.78 -8.42 -24.19
N SER A 382 -1.33 -7.86 -23.06
CA SER A 382 -2.20 -7.45 -21.97
C SER A 382 -1.98 -5.98 -21.64
N LEU A 383 -3.08 -5.25 -21.45
CA LEU A 383 -3.11 -3.88 -20.95
C LEU A 383 -3.81 -3.88 -19.60
N ILE A 384 -3.04 -3.56 -18.55
CA ILE A 384 -3.53 -3.34 -17.19
C ILE A 384 -3.75 -1.83 -17.02
N LYS A 385 -4.95 -1.40 -16.67
CA LYS A 385 -5.29 0.03 -16.55
C LYS A 385 -6.04 0.31 -15.25
N LEU A 386 -5.54 1.25 -14.45
CA LEU A 386 -6.25 1.80 -13.30
C LEU A 386 -7.30 2.79 -13.80
N SER A 387 -8.52 2.72 -13.25
CA SER A 387 -9.60 3.65 -13.57
C SER A 387 -9.25 5.08 -13.16
N PRO A 388 -9.84 6.12 -13.79
CA PRO A 388 -9.53 7.51 -13.46
C PRO A 388 -9.81 7.90 -12.00
N ASP A 389 -10.78 7.25 -11.35
CA ASP A 389 -11.11 7.43 -9.93
C ASP A 389 -10.24 6.57 -8.99
N GLY A 390 -9.39 5.70 -9.53
CA GLY A 390 -8.51 4.82 -8.77
C GLY A 390 -9.22 3.65 -8.08
N ARG A 391 -10.46 3.33 -8.48
CA ARG A 391 -11.32 2.35 -7.79
C ARG A 391 -11.53 1.05 -8.55
N ALA A 392 -11.00 0.92 -9.76
CA ALA A 392 -11.03 -0.32 -10.53
C ALA A 392 -9.72 -0.54 -11.29
N VAL A 393 -9.29 -1.79 -11.40
CA VAL A 393 -8.20 -2.21 -12.29
C VAL A 393 -8.78 -3.09 -13.39
N ASN A 394 -8.61 -2.66 -14.63
CA ASN A 394 -8.99 -3.41 -15.82
C ASN A 394 -7.79 -4.20 -16.33
N ILE A 395 -7.97 -5.49 -16.59
CA ILE A 395 -6.99 -6.37 -17.23
C ILE A 395 -7.55 -6.73 -18.61
N CYS A 396 -7.06 -6.06 -19.65
CA CYS A 396 -7.51 -6.25 -21.03
C CYS A 396 -6.52 -7.14 -21.78
N LEU A 397 -6.94 -8.29 -22.29
CA LEU A 397 -6.08 -9.18 -23.06
C LEU A 397 -6.51 -9.27 -24.52
N ARG A 398 -5.53 -9.52 -25.40
CA ARG A 398 -5.79 -9.88 -26.78
C ARG A 398 -4.76 -10.82 -27.37
N SER A 399 -5.20 -11.62 -28.34
CA SER A 399 -4.31 -12.41 -29.21
C SER A 399 -4.81 -12.42 -30.64
N GLU A 400 -3.96 -11.99 -31.58
CA GLU A 400 -4.26 -12.02 -33.03
C GLU A 400 -4.32 -13.45 -33.59
N GLN A 401 -3.65 -14.39 -32.93
CA GLN A 401 -3.60 -15.80 -33.34
C GLN A 401 -4.70 -16.64 -32.68
N ALA A 402 -5.60 -16.00 -31.92
CA ALA A 402 -6.58 -16.68 -31.09
C ALA A 402 -5.94 -17.72 -30.15
N ASP A 403 -4.71 -17.43 -29.65
CA ASP A 403 -4.02 -18.30 -28.71
C ASP A 403 -4.61 -18.12 -27.32
N LYS A 404 -5.68 -18.88 -27.15
CA LYS A 404 -6.49 -18.90 -25.96
C LYS A 404 -5.63 -19.34 -24.75
N LEU A 405 -4.82 -20.40 -24.85
CA LEU A 405 -4.10 -20.97 -23.70
C LEU A 405 -3.10 -19.97 -23.10
N SER A 406 -2.28 -19.34 -23.94
CA SER A 406 -1.31 -18.32 -23.51
C SER A 406 -2.02 -17.11 -22.88
N CYS A 407 -3.20 -16.78 -23.40
CA CYS A 407 -4.09 -15.74 -22.90
C CYS A 407 -4.57 -16.04 -21.46
N ARG A 408 -5.01 -17.27 -21.18
CA ARG A 408 -5.37 -17.71 -19.81
C ARG A 408 -4.19 -17.60 -18.85
N GLN A 409 -3.04 -18.12 -19.25
CA GLN A 409 -1.83 -18.12 -18.43
C GLN A 409 -1.37 -16.69 -18.08
N MET A 410 -1.45 -15.76 -19.03
CA MET A 410 -1.13 -14.35 -18.77
C MET A 410 -2.15 -13.70 -17.83
N LEU A 411 -3.44 -13.99 -17.99
CA LEU A 411 -4.47 -13.47 -17.10
C LEU A 411 -4.26 -14.00 -15.66
N GLU A 412 -4.12 -15.30 -15.48
CA GLU A 412 -3.88 -15.92 -14.16
C GLU A 412 -2.64 -15.35 -13.46
N LEU A 413 -1.54 -15.14 -14.21
CA LEU A 413 -0.35 -14.51 -13.66
C LEU A 413 -0.63 -13.08 -13.15
N ILE A 414 -1.34 -12.26 -13.93
CA ILE A 414 -1.65 -10.88 -13.54
C ILE A 414 -2.65 -10.84 -12.38
N GLU A 415 -3.65 -11.72 -12.38
CA GLU A 415 -4.60 -11.85 -11.27
C GLU A 415 -3.88 -12.24 -9.98
N ASN A 416 -2.97 -13.21 -10.03
CA ASN A 416 -2.16 -13.58 -8.88
C ASN A 416 -1.31 -12.40 -8.36
N ILE A 417 -0.73 -11.60 -9.26
CA ILE A 417 0.01 -10.39 -8.85
C ILE A 417 -0.94 -9.39 -8.16
N LEU A 418 -2.11 -9.11 -8.74
CA LEU A 418 -3.08 -8.17 -8.18
C LEU A 418 -3.57 -8.63 -6.81
N THR A 419 -3.98 -9.88 -6.67
CA THR A 419 -4.48 -10.46 -5.42
C THR A 419 -3.42 -10.39 -4.32
N ASN A 420 -2.17 -10.79 -4.63
CA ASN A 420 -1.07 -10.71 -3.66
C ASN A 420 -0.80 -9.25 -3.23
N GLU A 421 -0.78 -8.30 -4.16
CA GLU A 421 -0.55 -6.89 -3.82
C GLU A 421 -1.74 -6.23 -3.12
N LEU A 422 -2.97 -6.69 -3.37
CA LEU A 422 -4.15 -6.28 -2.58
C LEU A 422 -4.02 -6.75 -1.14
N ASP A 423 -3.68 -8.03 -0.93
CA ASP A 423 -3.50 -8.59 0.41
C ASP A 423 -2.32 -7.95 1.16
N GLU A 424 -1.26 -7.51 0.46
CA GLU A 424 -0.10 -6.87 1.09
C GLU A 424 -0.29 -5.36 1.31
N CYS A 425 -0.90 -4.62 0.37
CA CYS A 425 -0.95 -3.15 0.39
C CYS A 425 -2.30 -2.58 0.77
N SER A 426 -3.38 -3.31 0.49
CA SER A 426 -4.77 -2.86 0.65
C SER A 426 -5.63 -3.92 1.37
N PRO A 427 -5.15 -4.52 2.48
CA PRO A 427 -5.79 -5.69 3.06
C PRO A 427 -7.19 -5.42 3.62
N GLY A 428 -7.56 -4.16 3.90
CA GLY A 428 -8.89 -3.76 4.34
C GLY A 428 -9.84 -3.34 3.21
N THR A 429 -9.37 -3.40 1.96
CA THR A 429 -10.18 -3.07 0.78
C THR A 429 -10.98 -4.29 0.34
N THR A 430 -12.29 -4.11 0.21
CA THR A 430 -13.18 -5.11 -0.38
C THR A 430 -13.29 -4.89 -1.87
N THR A 431 -13.22 -5.96 -2.65
CA THR A 431 -13.27 -5.92 -4.10
C THR A 431 -14.28 -6.91 -4.66
N GLU A 432 -14.85 -6.56 -5.80
CA GLU A 432 -15.69 -7.40 -6.64
C GLU A 432 -14.97 -7.68 -7.96
N GLU A 433 -15.06 -8.94 -8.40
CA GLU A 433 -14.61 -9.35 -9.73
C GLU A 433 -15.73 -9.15 -10.76
N ARG A 434 -15.35 -8.64 -11.92
CA ARG A 434 -16.26 -8.36 -13.03
C ARG A 434 -15.62 -8.79 -14.35
N VAL A 435 -16.45 -9.07 -15.35
CA VAL A 435 -16.02 -9.49 -16.69
C VAL A 435 -16.11 -8.31 -17.64
N LEU A 436 -15.04 -8.00 -18.37
CA LEU A 436 -15.02 -6.89 -19.32
C LEU A 436 -15.80 -7.24 -20.59
N SER A 437 -16.50 -6.26 -21.15
CA SER A 437 -17.21 -6.37 -22.43
C SER A 437 -16.23 -6.62 -23.58
N ALA A 438 -16.32 -7.78 -24.22
CA ALA A 438 -15.50 -8.16 -25.37
C ALA A 438 -15.69 -7.18 -26.54
N ARG A 439 -16.92 -6.69 -26.74
CA ARG A 439 -17.23 -5.66 -27.72
C ARG A 439 -16.52 -4.34 -27.41
N ALA A 440 -16.58 -3.86 -26.17
CA ALA A 440 -15.90 -2.61 -25.78
C ALA A 440 -14.39 -2.70 -25.99
N LEU A 441 -13.80 -3.86 -25.68
CA LEU A 441 -12.39 -4.15 -25.93
C LEU A 441 -12.05 -4.13 -27.43
N ARG A 442 -12.86 -4.81 -28.27
CA ARG A 442 -12.67 -4.87 -29.72
C ARG A 442 -12.84 -3.50 -30.40
N GLU A 443 -13.73 -2.67 -29.88
CA GLU A 443 -13.95 -1.29 -30.33
C GLU A 443 -12.91 -0.31 -29.77
N HIS A 444 -11.99 -0.77 -28.91
CA HIS A 444 -10.94 0.07 -28.28
C HIS A 444 -11.53 1.30 -27.56
N ARG A 445 -12.66 1.12 -26.86
CA ARG A 445 -13.28 2.21 -26.10
C ARG A 445 -12.40 2.65 -24.94
N GLU A 446 -12.41 3.95 -24.65
CA GLU A 446 -11.68 4.53 -23.53
C GLU A 446 -12.24 4.06 -22.18
N GLU A 447 -13.57 4.03 -22.08
CA GLU A 447 -14.33 3.42 -20.99
C GLU A 447 -14.76 2.01 -21.40
N VAL A 448 -14.25 1.01 -20.68
CA VAL A 448 -14.57 -0.40 -20.91
C VAL A 448 -15.67 -0.80 -19.95
N TYR A 449 -16.81 -1.23 -20.49
CA TYR A 449 -17.93 -1.74 -19.70
C TYR A 449 -17.59 -3.10 -19.10
N SER A 450 -18.23 -3.43 -17.99
CA SER A 450 -18.05 -4.70 -17.29
C SER A 450 -19.36 -5.22 -16.69
N TYR A 451 -19.49 -6.54 -16.62
CA TYR A 451 -20.63 -7.25 -16.06
C TYR A 451 -20.25 -7.86 -14.72
N SER A 452 -21.15 -7.82 -13.74
CA SER A 452 -20.94 -8.55 -12.48
C SER A 452 -21.01 -10.06 -12.70
N MET A 453 -20.39 -10.84 -11.82
CA MET A 453 -20.53 -12.29 -11.88
C MET A 453 -21.98 -12.76 -11.76
N ASP A 454 -22.82 -12.08 -10.97
CA ASP A 454 -24.25 -12.38 -10.89
C ASP A 454 -24.97 -12.20 -12.24
N GLN A 455 -24.63 -11.16 -13.01
CA GLN A 455 -25.18 -10.96 -14.35
C GLN A 455 -24.75 -12.07 -15.31
N ILE A 456 -23.49 -12.48 -15.23
CA ILE A 456 -22.91 -13.55 -16.04
C ILE A 456 -23.53 -14.90 -15.71
N ASP A 457 -23.62 -15.25 -14.43
CA ASP A 457 -24.18 -16.52 -13.97
C ASP A 457 -25.68 -16.62 -14.25
N LYS A 458 -26.41 -15.50 -14.12
CA LYS A 458 -27.80 -15.42 -14.55
C LYS A 458 -27.94 -15.68 -16.05
N ALA A 459 -27.14 -15.00 -16.89
CA ALA A 459 -27.16 -15.18 -18.34
C ALA A 459 -26.84 -16.64 -18.73
N LYS A 460 -25.87 -17.29 -18.08
CA LYS A 460 -25.58 -18.73 -18.29
C LYS A 460 -26.76 -19.64 -17.98
N SER A 461 -27.52 -19.33 -16.92
CA SER A 461 -28.68 -20.12 -16.52
C SER A 461 -29.90 -19.93 -17.45
N GLU A 462 -29.88 -18.88 -18.28
CA GLU A 462 -30.97 -18.52 -19.18
C GLU A 462 -30.63 -18.93 -20.63
N ASP A 463 -30.29 -17.98 -21.50
CA ASP A 463 -30.03 -18.20 -22.93
C ASP A 463 -28.55 -18.01 -23.31
N GLY A 464 -27.67 -17.82 -22.34
CA GLY A 464 -26.24 -17.55 -22.54
C GLY A 464 -25.95 -16.10 -22.96
N ILE A 465 -26.95 -15.21 -22.92
CA ILE A 465 -26.81 -13.84 -23.40
C ILE A 465 -26.88 -12.85 -22.23
N VAL A 466 -25.83 -12.03 -22.09
CA VAL A 466 -25.86 -10.90 -21.16
C VAL A 466 -26.27 -9.63 -21.90
N TYR A 467 -27.18 -8.86 -21.29
CA TYR A 467 -27.68 -7.61 -21.84
C TYR A 467 -27.05 -6.43 -21.14
N HIS A 468 -26.56 -5.46 -21.91
CA HIS A 468 -26.02 -4.22 -21.36
C HIS A 468 -27.15 -3.23 -21.06
N ASP A 469 -27.40 -2.97 -19.77
CA ASP A 469 -28.55 -2.19 -19.30
C ASP A 469 -28.65 -0.77 -19.90
N ILE A 470 -27.52 -0.09 -20.12
CA ILE A 470 -27.49 1.30 -20.61
C ILE A 470 -27.50 1.38 -22.14
N LEU A 471 -26.65 0.61 -22.81
CA LEU A 471 -26.41 0.74 -24.25
C LEU A 471 -27.30 -0.19 -25.09
N GLY A 472 -28.03 -1.11 -24.47
CA GLY A 472 -29.04 -1.94 -25.12
C GLY A 472 -28.50 -2.96 -26.12
N PHE A 473 -27.20 -3.22 -26.13
CA PHE A 473 -26.62 -4.34 -26.88
C PHE A 473 -26.49 -5.57 -25.99
N SER A 474 -26.35 -6.72 -26.62
CA SER A 474 -26.17 -8.00 -25.95
C SER A 474 -24.84 -8.64 -26.35
N GLU A 475 -24.29 -9.48 -25.48
CA GLU A 475 -23.06 -10.23 -25.70
C GLU A 475 -23.27 -11.69 -25.28
N ASP A 476 -22.64 -12.59 -26.01
CA ASP A 476 -22.60 -14.01 -25.67
C ASP A 476 -21.64 -14.22 -24.50
N VAL A 477 -22.08 -14.91 -23.45
CA VAL A 477 -21.24 -15.17 -22.28
C VAL A 477 -20.01 -16.00 -22.62
N ASP A 478 -20.07 -16.89 -23.62
CA ASP A 478 -18.91 -17.69 -24.06
C ASP A 478 -17.87 -16.85 -24.80
N ASP A 479 -18.26 -15.69 -25.35
CA ASP A 479 -17.33 -14.71 -25.91
C ASP A 479 -16.68 -13.83 -24.84
N LEU A 480 -17.35 -13.65 -23.69
CA LEU A 480 -16.87 -12.86 -22.56
C LEU A 480 -15.98 -13.66 -21.61
N LEU A 481 -16.37 -14.91 -21.37
CA LEU A 481 -15.67 -15.82 -20.49
C LEU A 481 -14.69 -16.67 -21.29
N TYR A 482 -13.54 -16.88 -20.68
CA TYR A 482 -12.51 -17.67 -21.30
C TYR A 482 -12.79 -19.18 -21.13
N GLY A 483 -13.65 -19.72 -22.00
CA GLY A 483 -14.05 -21.14 -22.03
C GLY A 483 -14.83 -21.56 -20.78
N GLY A 484 -15.79 -22.47 -20.92
CA GLY A 484 -16.42 -23.10 -19.76
C GLY A 484 -15.36 -23.56 -18.77
N ARG A 485 -15.59 -23.36 -17.46
CA ARG A 485 -14.96 -24.24 -16.48
C ARG A 485 -15.35 -25.64 -16.94
N ASP A 486 -14.37 -26.45 -17.34
CA ASP A 486 -14.65 -27.81 -17.79
C ASP A 486 -15.54 -28.48 -16.72
N GLU A 487 -16.66 -29.08 -17.13
CA GLU A 487 -17.67 -29.71 -16.26
C GLU A 487 -17.08 -30.79 -15.32
N GLU A 488 -15.81 -31.14 -15.47
CA GLU A 488 -15.07 -32.06 -14.61
C GLU A 488 -14.58 -31.44 -13.28
N GLU A 489 -14.53 -30.11 -13.13
CA GLU A 489 -14.19 -29.46 -11.84
C GLU A 489 -15.39 -29.32 -10.89
N GLU A 490 -16.63 -29.39 -11.38
CA GLU A 490 -17.84 -29.27 -10.54
C GLU A 490 -18.08 -30.50 -9.65
N GLU A 491 -17.53 -31.68 -9.99
CA GLU A 491 -17.68 -32.87 -9.13
C GLU A 491 -16.75 -32.86 -7.89
N GLN A 492 -15.84 -31.89 -7.75
CA GLN A 492 -14.96 -31.78 -6.57
C GLN A 492 -15.09 -30.47 -5.77
N GLY A 493 -15.98 -29.57 -6.18
CA GLY A 493 -16.09 -28.21 -5.62
C GLY A 493 -17.23 -27.95 -4.63
N ALA A 494 -17.74 -28.96 -3.93
CA ALA A 494 -18.84 -28.79 -2.97
C ALA A 494 -18.45 -29.14 -1.52
N VAL A 495 -17.28 -28.74 -1.04
CA VAL A 495 -17.03 -28.57 0.41
C VAL A 495 -16.02 -27.45 0.62
N GLY A 496 -16.45 -26.36 1.26
CA GLY A 496 -15.54 -25.30 1.70
C GLY A 496 -14.45 -25.86 2.61
N ASN A 497 -13.21 -25.85 2.11
CA ASN A 497 -11.98 -25.86 2.89
C ASN A 497 -10.84 -25.36 1.99
N THR A 498 -10.30 -24.19 2.32
CA THR A 498 -9.03 -23.70 1.79
C THR A 498 -7.91 -24.67 2.18
N VAL A 499 -7.44 -25.45 1.20
CA VAL A 499 -6.18 -26.19 1.31
C VAL A 499 -5.17 -25.50 0.37
N PRO A 500 -4.01 -25.04 0.87
CA PRO A 500 -2.98 -24.47 0.00
C PRO A 500 -2.35 -25.62 -0.81
N GLN A 501 -2.57 -25.63 -2.12
CA GLN A 501 -1.84 -26.52 -3.03
C GLN A 501 -0.49 -25.88 -3.38
N SER A 502 0.58 -26.60 -3.08
CA SER A 502 1.95 -26.26 -3.45
C SER A 502 2.26 -26.78 -4.86
N ILE A 503 2.56 -25.86 -5.79
CA ILE A 503 3.06 -26.21 -7.13
C ILE A 503 4.58 -25.95 -7.15
N VAL A 504 5.34 -26.97 -7.55
CA VAL A 504 6.81 -27.00 -7.55
C VAL A 504 7.37 -26.51 -8.89
N TYR A 505 8.20 -25.46 -8.87
CA TYR A 505 9.10 -25.10 -9.97
C TYR A 505 10.48 -24.72 -9.42
N GLY A 506 11.49 -25.57 -9.65
CA GLY A 506 12.88 -25.33 -9.22
C GLY A 506 13.06 -25.42 -7.70
N ASN A 507 14.28 -25.63 -7.22
CA ASN A 507 14.60 -25.88 -5.80
C ASN A 507 14.44 -24.64 -4.89
N VAL A 508 13.36 -23.87 -5.02
CA VAL A 508 13.08 -22.69 -4.19
C VAL A 508 11.62 -22.75 -3.74
N PHE A 509 11.41 -22.92 -2.44
CA PHE A 509 10.11 -22.77 -1.81
C PHE A 509 9.82 -21.28 -1.64
N ILE A 510 8.83 -20.75 -2.37
CA ILE A 510 8.22 -19.45 -2.04
C ILE A 510 6.82 -19.76 -1.52
N THR A 511 6.68 -19.85 -0.20
CA THR A 511 5.39 -19.82 0.46
C THR A 511 4.97 -18.36 0.64
N ALA A 512 3.84 -17.99 0.05
CA ALA A 512 3.12 -16.79 0.44
C ALA A 512 2.63 -16.97 1.90
N GLY A 513 2.89 -15.99 2.77
CA GLY A 513 2.14 -15.84 4.03
C GLY A 513 2.84 -16.11 5.37
N ASP A 514 4.11 -16.52 5.46
CA ASP A 514 4.74 -16.80 6.77
C ASP A 514 5.32 -15.57 7.51
N HIS A 515 4.95 -14.36 7.09
CA HIS A 515 5.22 -13.13 7.84
C HIS A 515 3.93 -12.41 8.24
N ALA A 516 2.91 -13.13 8.71
CA ALA A 516 1.79 -12.55 9.44
C ALA A 516 1.12 -13.55 10.41
N HIS A 517 1.57 -13.53 11.66
CA HIS A 517 0.83 -13.92 12.87
C HIS A 517 0.31 -15.36 12.99
N MET A 518 1.01 -16.16 13.80
CA MET A 518 0.50 -17.39 14.42
C MET A 518 -0.83 -17.12 15.15
N THR A 519 -1.94 -17.65 14.64
CA THR A 519 -3.14 -17.92 15.42
C THR A 519 -3.06 -19.36 15.93
N ARG A 520 -2.81 -19.53 17.25
CA ARG A 520 -2.85 -20.85 17.89
C ARG A 520 -4.31 -21.34 17.98
N LYS A 521 -4.62 -22.44 17.28
CA LYS A 521 -5.72 -23.34 17.67
C LYS A 521 -5.31 -24.08 18.94
N PHE A 522 -6.07 -23.91 20.02
CA PHE A 522 -5.94 -24.74 21.21
C PHE A 522 -6.72 -26.06 21.00
N VAL A 523 -6.01 -27.18 21.11
CA VAL A 523 -6.62 -28.45 21.55
C VAL A 523 -6.22 -28.62 23.02
N ARG A 524 -7.27 -28.76 23.84
CA ARG A 524 -7.36 -28.90 25.31
C ARG A 524 -6.09 -29.00 26.14
#